data_AF-A0A3B9A552-F1
#
_entry.id   AF-A0A3B9A552-F1
#
_cell.length_a   1.000
_cell.length_b   1.000
_cell.length_c   1.000
_cell.angle_alpha   90.00
_cell.angle_beta   90.00
_cell.angle_gamma   90.00
#
_symmetry.space_group_name_H-M   'P 1'
#
loop_
_entity.id
_entity.type
_entity.pdbx_description
1 polymer ?
#
loop_
_entity_poly.entity_id
_entity_poly.type
_entity_poly.pdbx_seq_one_letter_code
_entity_poly.pdbx_strand_id
1 'polypeptide(L)'
;MAFFDLPLEELRRYQPAVSEPADFDAFWAVTLEQAEQFPLDARFEAVDFGLRTVKTYDVTFNGYGGQPVKGWLLLPAYAEQPLPLVVEYVGYGGGRGFPTEWLLWSSAGFAQLVMDTRGQGSVWRQGDTPDVAEGSSPHSPGFMTLGVLSPQTYYYRRVFVDAVRAVQAGRSFPLVDAGRGAV
;
A
#
# COMPACT_ATOMS: atom_id res chain seq x y z
N MET A 1 -23.08 -24.62 11.90
CA MET A 1 -23.74 -24.25 10.63
C MET A 1 -22.64 -23.86 9.65
N ALA A 2 -22.68 -24.34 8.41
CA ALA A 2 -21.69 -23.95 7.41
C ALA A 2 -21.86 -22.46 7.07
N PHE A 3 -20.77 -21.79 6.68
CA PHE A 3 -20.83 -20.42 6.17
C PHE A 3 -21.74 -20.36 4.93
N PHE A 4 -22.56 -19.34 4.83
CA PHE A 4 -23.52 -19.14 3.74
C PHE A 4 -23.55 -17.67 3.32
N ASP A 5 -23.94 -17.43 2.07
CA ASP A 5 -24.15 -16.10 1.47
C ASP A 5 -25.23 -16.24 0.38
N LEU A 6 -25.52 -15.17 -0.35
CA LEU A 6 -26.38 -15.20 -1.54
C LEU A 6 -25.87 -16.21 -2.57
N PRO A 7 -26.77 -16.90 -3.31
CA PRO A 7 -26.39 -17.70 -4.47
C PRO A 7 -25.60 -16.90 -5.51
N LEU A 8 -24.72 -17.57 -6.26
CA LEU A 8 -23.84 -16.92 -7.25
C LEU A 8 -24.61 -16.07 -8.29
N GLU A 9 -25.79 -16.52 -8.73
CA GLU A 9 -26.60 -15.78 -9.69
C GLU A 9 -27.13 -14.46 -9.11
N GLU A 10 -27.39 -14.43 -7.81
CA GLU A 10 -27.79 -13.23 -7.07
C GLU A 10 -26.59 -12.32 -6.83
N LEU A 11 -25.44 -12.86 -6.40
CA LEU A 11 -24.19 -12.10 -6.23
C LEU A 11 -23.77 -11.36 -7.50
N ARG A 12 -23.93 -11.98 -8.68
CA ARG A 12 -23.63 -11.35 -9.99
C ARG A 12 -24.49 -10.13 -10.30
N ARG A 13 -25.65 -9.99 -9.66
CA ARG A 13 -26.61 -8.89 -9.84
C ARG A 13 -26.72 -8.01 -8.59
N TYR A 14 -25.97 -8.32 -7.55
CA TYR A 14 -26.04 -7.62 -6.28
C TYR A 14 -25.46 -6.22 -6.42
N GLN A 15 -26.34 -5.21 -6.40
CA GLN A 15 -25.97 -3.81 -6.49
C GLN A 15 -26.73 -3.04 -5.40
N PRO A 16 -26.25 -3.08 -4.14
CA PRO A 16 -26.93 -2.44 -3.03
C PRO A 16 -26.89 -0.92 -3.20
N ALA A 17 -27.89 -0.23 -2.65
CA ALA A 17 -27.82 1.22 -2.52
C ALA A 17 -26.74 1.56 -1.48
N VAL A 18 -25.71 2.29 -1.90
CA VAL A 18 -24.64 2.78 -1.02
C VAL A 18 -24.94 4.24 -0.69
N SER A 19 -24.99 4.57 0.60
CA SER A 19 -25.12 5.94 1.06
C SER A 19 -23.75 6.62 1.08
N GLU A 20 -23.41 7.31 0.00
CA GLU A 20 -22.19 8.12 -0.07
C GLU A 20 -22.44 9.52 0.50
N PRO A 21 -21.58 10.04 1.39
CA PRO A 21 -21.65 11.43 1.84
C PRO A 21 -21.51 12.42 0.68
N ALA A 22 -22.25 13.53 0.74
CA ALA A 22 -22.23 14.54 -0.33
C ALA A 22 -20.85 15.20 -0.55
N ASP A 23 -19.97 15.12 0.44
CA ASP A 23 -18.62 15.69 0.44
C ASP A 23 -17.52 14.63 0.21
N PHE A 24 -17.85 13.40 -0.18
CA PHE A 24 -16.90 12.30 -0.32
C PHE A 24 -15.72 12.65 -1.25
N ASP A 25 -16.00 13.17 -2.44
CA ASP A 25 -14.96 13.58 -3.40
C ASP A 25 -14.12 14.75 -2.87
N ALA A 26 -14.77 15.75 -2.26
CA ALA A 26 -14.10 16.91 -1.69
C ALA A 26 -13.16 16.51 -0.54
N PHE A 27 -13.58 15.58 0.31
CA PHE A 27 -12.77 15.04 1.40
C PHE A 27 -11.48 14.39 0.88
N TRP A 28 -11.56 13.57 -0.17
CA TRP A 28 -10.39 12.92 -0.75
C TRP A 28 -9.51 13.90 -1.52
N ALA A 29 -10.09 14.82 -2.30
CA ALA A 29 -9.34 15.84 -3.01
C ALA A 29 -8.46 16.67 -2.05
N VAL A 30 -9.06 17.18 -0.97
CA VAL A 30 -8.34 17.93 0.07
C VAL A 30 -7.30 17.05 0.77
N THR A 31 -7.63 15.80 1.07
CA THR A 31 -6.70 14.87 1.73
C THR A 31 -5.46 14.58 0.87
N LEU A 32 -5.62 14.41 -0.44
CA LEU A 32 -4.50 14.17 -1.35
C LEU A 32 -3.70 15.45 -1.60
N GLU A 33 -4.35 16.61 -1.75
CA GLU A 33 -3.66 17.91 -1.86
C GLU A 33 -2.77 18.18 -0.64
N GLN A 34 -3.27 17.90 0.57
CA GLN A 34 -2.48 18.00 1.81
C GLN A 34 -1.25 17.08 1.80
N ALA A 35 -1.39 15.85 1.30
CA ALA A 35 -0.27 14.91 1.21
C ALA A 35 0.80 15.37 0.21
N GLU A 36 0.40 16.02 -0.89
CA GLU A 36 1.30 16.53 -1.93
C GLU A 36 2.13 17.74 -1.48
N GLN A 37 1.74 18.43 -0.40
CA GLN A 37 2.55 19.49 0.21
C GLN A 37 3.88 18.96 0.77
N PHE A 38 3.95 17.66 1.06
CA PHE A 38 5.18 17.01 1.49
C PHE A 38 5.90 16.38 0.29
N PRO A 39 7.22 16.59 0.13
CA PRO A 39 7.97 15.96 -0.95
C PRO A 39 7.90 14.45 -0.81
N LEU A 40 7.77 13.74 -1.94
CA LEU A 40 7.70 12.27 -1.95
C LEU A 40 8.95 11.62 -1.33
N ASP A 41 10.12 12.22 -1.54
CA ASP A 41 11.42 11.77 -1.01
C ASP A 41 11.62 10.25 -1.10
N ALA A 42 11.26 9.67 -2.25
CA ALA A 42 11.36 8.25 -2.49
C ALA A 42 12.83 7.85 -2.60
N ARG A 43 13.26 6.98 -1.68
CA ARG A 43 14.62 6.44 -1.57
C ARG A 43 14.59 4.94 -1.79
N PHE A 44 15.57 4.45 -2.54
CA PHE A 44 15.71 3.05 -2.95
C PHE A 44 17.13 2.59 -2.62
N GLU A 45 17.30 1.91 -1.50
CA GLU A 45 18.60 1.45 -1.05
C GLU A 45 18.78 -0.02 -1.45
N ALA A 46 19.77 -0.32 -2.29
CA ALA A 46 20.02 -1.69 -2.71
C ALA A 46 20.42 -2.55 -1.49
N VAL A 47 19.75 -3.69 -1.34
CA VAL A 47 20.00 -4.66 -0.26
C VAL A 47 20.22 -6.04 -0.86
N ASP A 48 21.20 -6.77 -0.35
CA ASP A 48 21.51 -8.12 -0.81
C ASP A 48 20.79 -9.16 0.06
N PHE A 49 19.85 -9.88 -0.55
CA PHE A 49 19.14 -11.03 0.04
C PHE A 49 19.54 -12.38 -0.56
N GLY A 50 20.67 -12.43 -1.29
CA GLY A 50 21.18 -13.64 -1.95
C GLY A 50 20.39 -14.09 -3.18
N LEU A 51 19.47 -13.25 -3.68
CA LEU A 51 18.66 -13.53 -4.85
C LEU A 51 19.49 -13.33 -6.13
N ARG A 52 19.58 -14.37 -6.96
CA ARG A 52 20.37 -14.32 -8.20
C ARG A 52 19.65 -13.67 -9.38
N THR A 53 18.34 -13.84 -9.43
CA THR A 53 17.50 -13.42 -10.56
C THR A 53 16.73 -12.13 -10.28
N VAL A 54 16.82 -11.58 -9.07
CA VAL A 54 16.04 -10.42 -8.62
C VAL A 54 16.97 -9.44 -7.89
N LYS A 55 16.89 -8.17 -8.26
CA LYS A 55 17.47 -7.06 -7.47
C LYS A 55 16.43 -6.57 -6.48
N THR A 56 16.89 -6.30 -5.26
CA THR A 56 16.04 -5.90 -4.14
C THR A 56 16.50 -4.55 -3.58
N TYR A 57 15.52 -3.69 -3.28
CA TYR A 57 15.76 -2.37 -2.72
C TYR A 57 14.86 -2.16 -1.50
N ASP A 58 15.45 -1.71 -0.39
CA ASP A 58 14.70 -1.13 0.73
C ASP A 58 14.14 0.22 0.28
N VAL A 59 12.82 0.35 0.37
CA VAL A 59 12.11 1.55 -0.06
C VAL A 59 11.69 2.36 1.16
N THR A 60 11.89 3.67 1.08
CA THR A 60 11.26 4.64 1.98
C THR A 60 10.68 5.77 1.16
N PHE A 61 9.42 6.13 1.38
CA PHE A 61 8.78 7.30 0.78
C PHE A 61 7.88 8.00 1.79
N ASN A 62 7.57 9.27 1.55
CA ASN A 62 6.70 10.06 2.42
C ASN A 62 5.22 9.89 2.01
N GLY A 63 4.47 9.24 2.90
CA GLY A 63 3.03 9.00 2.79
C GLY A 63 2.20 10.11 3.44
N TYR A 64 1.15 9.72 4.18
CA TYR A 64 0.27 10.64 4.91
C TYR A 64 1.06 11.57 5.84
N GLY A 65 0.78 12.87 5.77
CA GLY A 65 1.40 13.88 6.63
C GLY A 65 2.94 13.96 6.51
N GLY A 66 3.51 13.50 5.38
CA GLY A 66 4.96 13.42 5.21
C GLY A 66 5.63 12.30 5.99
N GLN A 67 4.86 11.37 6.58
CA GLN A 67 5.40 10.30 7.41
C GLN A 67 6.11 9.24 6.56
N PRO A 68 7.27 8.72 6.98
CA PRO A 68 8.01 7.73 6.21
C PRO A 68 7.29 6.37 6.24
N VAL A 69 7.07 5.80 5.05
CA VAL A 69 6.50 4.48 4.83
C VAL A 69 7.55 3.58 4.20
N LYS A 70 7.67 2.36 4.73
CA LYS A 70 8.62 1.37 4.23
C LYS A 70 8.00 0.54 3.11
N GLY A 71 8.86 -0.10 2.33
CA GLY A 71 8.44 -1.06 1.33
C GLY A 71 9.61 -1.87 0.78
N TRP A 72 9.32 -2.73 -0.17
CA TRP A 72 10.33 -3.39 -1.00
C TRP A 72 10.10 -3.04 -2.46
N LEU A 73 11.16 -2.79 -3.21
CA LEU A 73 11.12 -2.80 -4.67
C LEU A 73 11.93 -4.00 -5.16
N LEU A 74 11.29 -4.84 -5.95
CA LEU A 74 11.89 -6.03 -6.56
C LEU A 74 11.81 -5.93 -8.08
N LEU A 75 12.90 -6.22 -8.77
CA LEU A 75 12.92 -6.26 -10.23
C LEU A 75 13.82 -7.38 -10.75
N PRO A 76 13.53 -7.95 -11.93
CA PRO A 76 14.42 -8.90 -12.59
C PRO A 76 15.84 -8.35 -12.71
N ALA A 77 16.84 -9.11 -12.28
CA ALA A 77 18.23 -8.65 -12.26
C ALA A 77 18.81 -8.37 -13.65
N TYR A 78 18.26 -9.04 -14.67
CA TYR A 78 18.61 -8.93 -16.08
C TYR A 78 17.84 -7.81 -16.82
N ALA A 79 17.02 -7.03 -16.13
CA ALA A 79 16.28 -5.94 -16.77
C ALA A 79 17.23 -4.82 -17.20
N GLU A 80 17.21 -4.50 -18.49
CA GLU A 80 17.95 -3.37 -19.10
C GLU A 80 17.00 -2.29 -19.67
N GLN A 81 15.70 -2.59 -19.75
CA GLN A 81 14.67 -1.70 -20.28
C GLN A 81 13.59 -1.42 -19.22
N PRO A 82 12.85 -0.31 -19.31
CA PRO A 82 11.78 0.01 -18.37
C PRO A 82 10.73 -1.11 -18.25
N LEU A 83 10.43 -1.49 -17.01
CA LEU A 83 9.53 -2.58 -16.66
C LEU A 83 8.12 -2.06 -16.34
N PRO A 84 7.05 -2.81 -16.67
CA PRO A 84 5.75 -2.55 -16.10
C PRO A 84 5.78 -2.70 -14.56
N LEU A 85 5.01 -1.87 -13.86
CA LEU A 85 4.93 -1.82 -12.40
C LEU A 85 3.72 -2.59 -11.88
N VAL A 86 3.92 -3.38 -10.83
CA VAL A 86 2.87 -3.85 -9.93
C VAL A 86 3.11 -3.24 -8.56
N VAL A 87 2.13 -2.51 -8.03
CA VAL A 87 2.14 -2.09 -6.62
C VAL A 87 1.29 -3.07 -5.84
N GLU A 88 1.87 -3.73 -4.86
CA GLU A 88 1.18 -4.76 -4.07
C GLU A 88 0.94 -4.27 -2.64
N TYR A 89 -0.31 -4.39 -2.20
CA TYR A 89 -0.76 -4.05 -0.86
C TYR A 89 -0.98 -5.31 -0.02
N VAL A 90 -0.72 -5.21 1.28
CA VAL A 90 -0.71 -6.37 2.19
C VAL A 90 -2.06 -6.55 2.90
N GLY A 91 -2.48 -7.81 3.07
CA GLY A 91 -3.69 -8.15 3.82
C GLY A 91 -3.59 -7.82 5.33
N TYR A 92 -4.75 -7.71 5.98
CA TYR A 92 -4.87 -7.29 7.39
C TYR A 92 -4.00 -8.12 8.33
N GLY A 93 -3.24 -7.44 9.20
CA GLY A 93 -2.30 -8.02 10.16
C GLY A 93 -0.92 -8.34 9.60
N GLY A 94 -0.72 -8.22 8.28
CA GLY A 94 0.56 -8.43 7.61
C GLY A 94 1.34 -7.12 7.43
N GLY A 95 2.61 -7.27 7.06
CA GLY A 95 3.50 -6.18 6.68
C GLY A 95 4.38 -6.59 5.50
N ARG A 96 5.41 -5.82 5.17
CA ARG A 96 6.26 -6.06 4.01
C ARG A 96 7.14 -7.31 4.10
N GLY A 97 7.31 -7.93 5.26
CA GLY A 97 8.11 -9.16 5.40
C GLY A 97 9.52 -9.05 4.83
N PHE A 98 10.00 -10.14 4.24
CA PHE A 98 11.28 -10.19 3.52
C PHE A 98 11.08 -10.19 1.99
N PRO A 99 12.04 -9.69 1.19
CA PRO A 99 11.94 -9.73 -0.27
C PRO A 99 11.76 -11.14 -0.85
N THR A 100 12.26 -12.18 -0.18
CA THR A 100 12.09 -13.60 -0.57
C THR A 100 10.63 -14.07 -0.56
N GLU A 101 9.72 -13.33 0.07
CA GLU A 101 8.28 -13.63 0.10
C GLU A 101 7.52 -13.06 -1.10
N TRP A 102 8.18 -12.27 -1.96
CA TRP A 102 7.54 -11.45 -3.01
C TRP A 102 8.19 -11.68 -4.38
N LEU A 103 8.26 -12.94 -4.81
CA LEU A 103 9.01 -13.30 -6.03
C LEU A 103 8.16 -13.42 -7.29
N LEU A 104 6.83 -13.42 -7.17
CA LEU A 104 5.94 -13.72 -8.30
C LEU A 104 6.09 -12.72 -9.46
N TRP A 105 5.91 -11.43 -9.18
CA TRP A 105 5.85 -10.41 -10.22
C TRP A 105 7.23 -10.13 -10.83
N SER A 106 8.27 -10.10 -9.99
CA SER A 106 9.66 -9.98 -10.47
C SER A 106 10.07 -11.20 -11.32
N SER A 107 9.62 -12.41 -11.00
CA SER A 107 9.84 -13.59 -11.85
C SER A 107 9.05 -13.53 -13.16
N ALA A 108 7.90 -12.85 -13.16
CA ALA A 108 7.06 -12.66 -14.34
C ALA A 108 7.47 -11.46 -15.22
N GLY A 109 8.56 -10.76 -14.89
CA GLY A 109 9.07 -9.65 -15.70
C GLY A 109 8.53 -8.27 -15.33
N PHE A 110 7.99 -8.09 -14.12
CA PHE A 110 7.49 -6.82 -13.61
C PHE A 110 8.44 -6.23 -12.57
N ALA A 111 8.47 -4.91 -12.45
CA ALA A 111 8.90 -4.26 -11.23
C ALA A 111 7.77 -4.38 -10.20
N GLN A 112 8.08 -4.81 -8.98
CA GLN A 112 7.10 -4.99 -7.92
C GLN A 112 7.44 -4.10 -6.74
N LEU A 113 6.56 -3.15 -6.43
CA LEU A 113 6.64 -2.36 -5.21
C LEU A 113 5.67 -2.93 -4.18
N VAL A 114 6.18 -3.51 -3.10
CA VAL A 114 5.39 -3.95 -1.95
C VAL A 114 5.34 -2.82 -0.94
N MET A 115 4.16 -2.25 -0.70
CA MET A 115 3.98 -1.23 0.33
C MET A 115 3.77 -1.88 1.69
N ASP A 116 4.58 -1.52 2.69
CA ASP A 116 4.35 -1.94 4.06
C ASP A 116 3.11 -1.24 4.66
N THR A 117 2.48 -1.86 5.65
CA THR A 117 1.21 -1.37 6.20
C THR A 117 1.40 -0.76 7.59
N ARG A 118 1.30 0.57 7.68
CA ARG A 118 1.51 1.36 8.90
C ARG A 118 0.85 0.75 10.15
N GLY A 119 1.65 0.54 11.19
CA GLY A 119 1.21 0.03 12.49
C GLY A 119 0.81 -1.45 12.51
N GLN A 120 0.71 -2.12 11.36
CA GLN A 120 0.40 -3.57 11.28
C GLN A 120 1.70 -4.38 11.26
N GLY A 121 1.68 -5.53 10.57
CA GLY A 121 2.88 -6.37 10.47
C GLY A 121 3.20 -7.16 11.73
N SER A 122 2.19 -7.70 12.40
CA SER A 122 2.37 -8.41 13.69
C SER A 122 1.49 -9.63 13.88
N VAL A 123 0.74 -10.05 12.85
CA VAL A 123 -0.15 -11.22 12.92
C VAL A 123 0.41 -12.40 12.13
N TRP A 124 0.66 -12.22 10.83
CA TRP A 124 1.06 -13.33 9.94
C TRP A 124 2.29 -13.02 9.07
N ARG A 125 2.69 -11.75 8.99
CA ARG A 125 3.92 -11.30 8.33
C ARG A 125 4.40 -10.03 9.00
N GLN A 126 5.69 -9.92 9.26
CA GLN A 126 6.26 -8.76 9.97
C GLN A 126 6.20 -7.48 9.13
N GLY A 127 6.15 -6.32 9.79
CA GLY A 127 6.21 -5.00 9.18
C GLY A 127 7.11 -4.06 9.98
N ASP A 128 7.54 -2.98 9.34
CA ASP A 128 8.56 -2.05 9.84
C ASP A 128 8.07 -0.58 9.86
N THR A 129 6.85 -0.32 9.38
CA THR A 129 6.26 1.03 9.33
C THR A 129 5.37 1.27 10.54
N PRO A 130 5.66 2.26 11.41
CA PRO A 130 4.77 2.62 12.51
C PRO A 130 3.54 3.40 12.01
N ASP A 131 2.44 3.39 12.78
CA ASP A 131 1.37 4.41 12.63
C ASP A 131 1.58 5.52 13.65
N VAL A 132 1.70 6.76 13.18
CA VAL A 132 1.79 7.97 14.02
C VAL A 132 0.48 8.73 13.87
N ALA A 133 -0.48 8.43 14.74
CA ALA A 133 -1.84 8.97 14.64
C ALA A 133 -1.94 10.42 15.14
N GLU A 134 -2.73 11.24 14.44
CA GLU A 134 -3.07 12.63 14.82
C GLU A 134 -4.25 12.66 15.81
N GLY A 135 -4.19 11.79 16.82
CA GLY A 135 -5.25 11.56 17.77
C GLY A 135 -6.04 10.28 17.51
N SER A 136 -6.78 9.85 18.53
CA SER A 136 -7.62 8.66 18.50
C SER A 136 -8.82 8.86 19.45
N SER A 137 -9.79 7.96 19.36
CA SER A 137 -10.92 7.82 20.29
C SER A 137 -10.86 6.43 20.91
N PRO A 138 -11.53 6.17 22.06
CA PRO A 138 -11.67 4.81 22.57
C PRO A 138 -12.14 3.86 21.45
N HIS A 139 -11.44 2.74 21.28
CA HIS A 139 -11.66 1.83 20.17
C HIS A 139 -11.45 0.38 20.59
N SER A 140 -12.01 -0.57 19.83
CA SER A 140 -11.76 -1.99 20.03
C SER A 140 -10.34 -2.37 19.58
N PRO A 141 -9.78 -3.49 20.09
CA PRO A 141 -8.48 -3.98 19.62
C PRO A 141 -8.43 -4.16 18.09
N GLY A 142 -7.32 -3.70 17.48
CA GLY A 142 -7.13 -3.70 16.03
C GLY A 142 -7.33 -2.32 15.39
N PHE A 143 -7.35 -2.30 14.06
CA PHE A 143 -7.29 -1.06 13.28
C PHE A 143 -8.65 -0.62 12.72
N MET A 144 -9.63 -1.53 12.66
CA MET A 144 -10.93 -1.27 12.03
C MET A 144 -11.72 -0.14 12.71
N THR A 145 -11.56 0.05 14.02
CA THR A 145 -12.24 1.10 14.79
C THR A 145 -11.31 2.23 15.23
N LEU A 146 -10.03 2.21 14.82
CA LEU A 146 -9.05 3.21 15.21
C LEU A 146 -9.37 4.55 14.55
N GLY A 147 -9.81 5.53 15.37
CA GLY A 147 -10.23 6.85 14.89
C GLY A 147 -11.57 6.87 14.15
N VAL A 148 -12.43 5.86 14.30
CA VAL A 148 -13.65 5.69 13.48
C VAL A 148 -14.73 6.76 13.68
N LEU A 149 -14.67 7.54 14.77
CA LEU A 149 -15.67 8.57 15.07
C LEU A 149 -15.53 9.83 14.19
N SER A 150 -14.46 9.95 13.42
CA SER A 150 -14.26 11.04 12.46
C SER A 150 -13.46 10.53 11.26
N PRO A 151 -13.89 10.81 10.02
CA PRO A 151 -13.14 10.39 8.85
C PRO A 151 -11.73 11.02 8.79
N GLN A 152 -11.54 12.20 9.41
CA GLN A 152 -10.25 12.88 9.48
C GLN A 152 -9.22 12.11 10.33
N THR A 153 -9.66 11.44 11.40
CA THR A 153 -8.79 10.67 12.30
C THR A 153 -8.78 9.18 12.00
N TYR A 154 -9.65 8.72 11.09
CA TYR A 154 -9.78 7.31 10.77
C TYR A 154 -8.51 6.71 10.16
N TYR A 155 -8.14 5.52 10.62
CA TYR A 155 -6.93 4.82 10.22
C TYR A 155 -6.76 4.64 8.71
N TYR A 156 -7.82 4.23 7.99
CA TYR A 156 -7.73 3.99 6.56
C TYR A 156 -7.58 5.26 5.72
N ARG A 157 -7.88 6.45 6.26
CA ARG A 157 -7.51 7.71 5.59
C ARG A 157 -6.00 7.76 5.36
N ARG A 158 -5.23 7.41 6.38
CA ARG A 158 -3.76 7.42 6.34
C ARG A 158 -3.22 6.30 5.44
N VAL A 159 -3.75 5.08 5.57
CA VAL A 159 -3.36 3.93 4.74
C VAL A 159 -3.63 4.19 3.25
N PHE A 160 -4.78 4.76 2.90
CA PHE A 160 -5.10 5.03 1.50
C PHE A 160 -4.26 6.15 0.91
N VAL A 161 -3.89 7.17 1.70
CA VAL A 161 -2.90 8.15 1.26
C VAL A 161 -1.54 7.50 1.01
N ASP A 162 -1.06 6.64 1.91
CA ASP A 162 0.19 5.90 1.69
C ASP A 162 0.11 5.06 0.41
N ALA A 163 -1.03 4.40 0.17
CA ALA A 163 -1.26 3.58 -1.01
C ALA A 163 -1.16 4.38 -2.32
N VAL A 164 -1.74 5.58 -2.37
CA VAL A 164 -1.61 6.50 -3.51
C VAL A 164 -0.15 6.94 -3.68
N ARG A 165 0.52 7.29 -2.58
CA ARG A 165 1.92 7.73 -2.58
C ARG A 165 2.89 6.61 -2.97
N ALA A 166 2.57 5.34 -2.66
CA ALA A 166 3.33 4.18 -3.09
C ALA A 166 3.33 4.05 -4.63
N VAL A 167 2.21 4.30 -5.30
CA VAL A 167 2.16 4.31 -6.77
C VAL A 167 3.09 5.38 -7.33
N GLN A 168 3.10 6.58 -6.72
CA GLN A 168 4.01 7.66 -7.12
C GLN A 168 5.48 7.26 -6.90
N ALA A 169 5.80 6.64 -5.76
CA ALA A 169 7.15 6.15 -5.45
C ALA A 169 7.60 5.10 -6.46
N GLY A 170 6.79 4.07 -6.73
CA GLY A 170 7.10 3.03 -7.72
C GLY A 170 7.38 3.61 -9.11
N ARG A 171 6.56 4.57 -9.55
CA ARG A 171 6.73 5.27 -10.83
C ARG A 171 7.97 6.16 -10.91
N SER A 172 8.52 6.61 -9.78
CA SER A 172 9.73 7.45 -9.76
C SER A 172 11.02 6.65 -9.97
N PHE A 173 10.98 5.31 -9.89
CA PHE A 173 12.17 4.50 -10.07
C PHE A 173 12.61 4.49 -11.54
N PRO A 174 13.89 4.77 -11.89
CA PRO A 174 14.31 4.97 -13.27
C PRO A 174 14.05 3.81 -14.25
N LEU A 175 14.02 2.57 -13.75
CA LEU A 175 13.78 1.37 -14.57
C LEU A 175 12.30 0.94 -14.60
N VAL A 176 11.38 1.82 -14.18
CA VAL A 176 9.94 1.60 -14.24
C VAL A 176 9.34 2.41 -15.39
N ASP A 177 8.48 1.75 -16.17
CA ASP A 177 7.61 2.40 -17.14
C ASP A 177 6.38 2.97 -16.43
N ALA A 178 6.38 4.29 -16.19
CA ALA A 178 5.29 4.96 -15.47
C ALA A 178 3.91 4.84 -16.16
N GLY A 179 3.88 4.56 -17.47
CA GLY A 179 2.65 4.39 -18.25
C GLY A 179 2.02 2.99 -18.15
N ARG A 180 2.74 2.00 -17.61
CA ARG A 180 2.27 0.60 -17.49
C ARG A 180 2.30 0.14 -16.03
N GLY A 181 1.23 0.46 -15.29
CA GLY A 181 1.10 0.09 -13.87
C GLY A 181 -0.18 -0.68 -13.56
N ALA A 182 -0.10 -1.59 -12.60
CA ALA A 182 -1.22 -2.24 -11.93
C ALA A 182 -1.13 -2.06 -10.41
N VAL A 183 -2.28 -2.13 -9.74
CA VAL A 183 -2.46 -2.12 -8.29
C VAL A 183 -3.30 -3.31 -7.86
#